data_AF-A0A3D5PZ70-F1
#
_entry.id   AF-A0A3D5PZ70-F1
#
_cell.length_a   1.000
_cell.length_b   1.000
_cell.length_c   1.000
_cell.angle_alpha   90.00
_cell.angle_beta   90.00
_cell.angle_gamma   90.00
#
_symmetry.space_group_name_H-M   'P 1'
#
loop_
_entity.id
_entity.type
_entity.pdbx_description
1 polymer ?
#
loop_
_entity_poly.entity_id
_entity_poly.type
_entity_poly.pdbx_seq_one_letter_code
_entity_poly.pdbx_strand_id
1 'polypeptide(L)'
;MAATDATTGIIGSDAFRLHTDDEQAMRQELHHFEQPRAACIEALKIVQRRHGWVPDGAIPAIARVLGVGPGDVEAVATFYSLIFRQPVGR
;
A
#
# COMPACT_ATOMS: atom_id res chain seq x y z
N MET A 1 -26.28 13.21 29.12
CA MET A 1 -25.80 11.82 28.97
C MET A 1 -26.42 11.29 27.68
N ALA A 2 -25.63 10.69 26.79
CA ALA A 2 -25.86 10.43 25.36
C ALA A 2 -25.43 11.60 24.46
N ALA A 3 -24.68 11.42 23.37
CA ALA A 3 -24.40 10.22 22.59
C ALA A 3 -22.89 10.07 22.30
N THR A 4 -22.42 8.83 22.28
CA THR A 4 -21.06 8.44 21.91
C THR A 4 -20.82 8.72 20.43
N ASP A 5 -19.85 9.60 20.17
CA ASP A 5 -19.20 9.80 18.88
C ASP A 5 -18.36 8.55 18.57
N ALA A 6 -18.80 7.76 17.59
CA ALA A 6 -18.07 6.58 17.16
C ALA A 6 -18.08 6.48 15.64
N THR A 7 -16.87 6.65 15.10
CA THR A 7 -16.32 5.88 13.98
C THR A 7 -16.49 6.46 12.57
N THR A 8 -15.55 7.37 12.26
CA THR A 8 -14.54 7.20 11.20
C THR A 8 -15.00 6.72 9.82
N GLY A 9 -15.04 7.68 8.89
CA GLY A 9 -14.30 7.55 7.61
C GLY A 9 -14.96 6.76 6.49
N ILE A 10 -16.07 7.25 5.94
CA ILE A 10 -16.65 6.73 4.68
C ILE A 10 -15.98 7.34 3.42
N ILE A 11 -15.02 8.25 3.56
CA ILE A 11 -14.49 9.01 2.41
C ILE A 11 -13.22 8.37 1.84
N GLY A 12 -13.41 7.34 1.03
CA GLY A 12 -12.34 6.70 0.26
C GLY A 12 -12.88 6.00 -0.98
N SER A 13 -13.77 6.67 -1.72
CA SER A 13 -14.43 6.12 -2.93
C SER A 13 -13.60 6.29 -4.21
N ASP A 14 -12.28 6.45 -4.12
CA ASP A 14 -11.38 6.23 -5.26
C ASP A 14 -10.58 4.97 -4.97
N ALA A 15 -11.19 3.81 -5.24
CA ALA A 15 -10.54 2.53 -5.09
C ALA A 15 -9.41 2.45 -6.11
N PHE A 16 -8.20 2.86 -5.72
CA PHE A 16 -7.00 2.70 -6.53
C PHE A 16 -6.93 1.26 -7.01
N ARG A 17 -7.08 1.09 -8.32
CA ARG A 17 -7.14 -0.22 -8.94
C ARG A 17 -5.72 -0.60 -9.34
N LEU A 18 -5.15 -1.55 -8.61
CA LEU A 18 -3.90 -2.18 -9.00
C LEU A 18 -4.06 -2.83 -10.38
N HIS A 19 -3.02 -2.71 -11.21
CA HIS A 19 -2.99 -3.43 -12.47
C HIS A 19 -2.90 -4.93 -12.19
N THR A 20 -3.53 -5.77 -13.03
CA THR A 20 -3.51 -7.22 -12.84
C THR A 20 -2.08 -7.77 -12.82
N ASP A 21 -1.21 -7.28 -13.71
CA ASP A 21 0.23 -7.63 -13.69
C ASP A 21 0.93 -7.27 -12.38
N ASP A 22 0.61 -6.11 -11.81
CA ASP A 22 1.23 -5.64 -10.57
C ASP A 22 0.75 -6.51 -9.38
N GLU A 23 -0.54 -6.84 -9.33
CA GLU A 23 -1.11 -7.75 -8.34
C GLU A 23 -0.47 -9.15 -8.42
N GLN A 24 -0.30 -9.68 -9.63
CA GLN A 24 0.35 -10.97 -9.85
C GLN A 24 1.83 -10.95 -9.42
N ALA A 25 2.56 -9.89 -9.78
CA ALA A 25 3.94 -9.71 -9.35
C ALA A 25 4.06 -9.63 -7.82
N MET A 26 3.18 -8.88 -7.15
CA MET A 26 3.13 -8.83 -5.68
C MET A 26 2.89 -10.20 -5.06
N ARG A 27 1.97 -11.00 -5.62
CA ARG A 27 1.68 -12.36 -5.14
C ARG A 27 2.84 -13.32 -5.37
N GLN A 28 3.56 -13.18 -6.47
CA GLN A 28 4.75 -13.99 -6.71
C GLN A 28 5.86 -13.68 -5.69
N GLU A 29 6.07 -12.39 -5.39
CA GLU A 29 7.04 -11.96 -4.39
C GLU A 29 6.65 -12.40 -2.98
N LEU A 30 5.36 -12.37 -2.61
CA LEU A 30 4.84 -12.89 -1.34
C LEU A 30 5.29 -14.33 -1.04
N HIS A 31 5.33 -15.19 -2.06
CA HIS A 31 5.77 -16.58 -1.89
C HIS A 31 7.28 -16.71 -1.66
N HIS A 32 8.06 -15.70 -2.04
CA HIS A 32 9.51 -15.68 -1.87
C HIS A 32 9.96 -15.15 -0.51
N PHE A 33 9.12 -14.38 0.20
CA PHE A 33 9.50 -13.72 1.43
C PHE A 33 8.83 -14.33 2.66
N GLU A 34 9.62 -14.97 3.52
CA GLU A 34 9.18 -15.41 4.85
C GLU A 34 8.82 -14.23 5.78
N GLN A 35 9.25 -13.01 5.44
CA GLN A 35 9.04 -11.81 6.25
C GLN A 35 7.99 -10.87 5.62
N PRO A 36 6.87 -10.57 6.32
CA PRO A 36 5.79 -9.74 5.79
C PRO A 36 6.24 -8.32 5.42
N ARG A 37 7.25 -7.76 6.13
CA ARG A 37 7.81 -6.44 5.80
C ARG A 37 8.51 -6.43 4.45
N ALA A 38 9.23 -7.49 4.09
CA ALA A 38 9.92 -7.56 2.80
C ALA A 38 8.92 -7.58 1.64
N ALA A 39 7.84 -8.36 1.79
CA ALA A 39 6.74 -8.37 0.82
C ALA A 39 6.07 -6.98 0.68
N CYS A 40 5.87 -6.24 1.78
CA CYS A 40 5.36 -4.86 1.73
C CYS A 40 6.27 -3.94 0.91
N ILE A 41 7.59 -4.01 1.12
CA ILE A 41 8.57 -3.17 0.42
C ILE A 41 8.52 -3.45 -1.08
N GLU A 42 8.54 -4.71 -1.49
CA GLU A 42 8.51 -5.06 -2.91
C GLU A 42 7.19 -4.66 -3.56
N ALA A 43 6.06 -4.83 -2.87
CA ALA A 43 4.77 -4.36 -3.36
C ALA A 43 4.74 -2.84 -3.57
N LEU A 44 5.27 -2.06 -2.62
CA LEU A 44 5.39 -0.61 -2.76
C LEU A 44 6.29 -0.24 -3.94
N LYS A 45 7.41 -0.94 -4.12
CA LYS A 45 8.33 -0.73 -5.26
C LYS A 45 7.69 -1.07 -6.61
N ILE A 46 6.80 -2.06 -6.68
CA ILE A 46 6.07 -2.40 -7.91
C ILE A 46 5.18 -1.23 -8.33
N VAL A 47 4.37 -0.70 -7.40
CA VAL A 47 3.51 0.47 -7.67
C VAL A 47 4.34 1.70 -8.04
N GLN A 48 5.41 1.97 -7.28
CA GLN A 48 6.30 3.09 -7.56
C GLN A 48 6.98 2.98 -8.92
N ARG A 49 7.35 1.77 -9.37
CA ARG A 49 7.94 1.58 -10.71
C ARG A 49 6.97 1.94 -11.84
N ARG A 50 5.67 1.68 -11.65
CA ARG A 50 4.65 2.02 -12.65
C ARG A 50 4.29 3.51 -12.64
N HIS A 51 4.12 4.09 -11.45
CA HIS A 51 3.61 5.45 -11.30
C HIS A 51 4.70 6.51 -11.09
N GLY A 52 5.93 6.12 -10.74
CA GLY A 52 7.02 7.00 -10.32
C GLY A 52 7.01 7.32 -8.82
N TRP A 53 5.84 7.23 -8.18
CA TRP A 53 5.61 7.38 -6.75
C TRP A 53 4.47 6.45 -6.31
N VAL A 54 4.27 6.28 -5.01
CA VAL A 54 3.19 5.47 -4.44
C VAL A 54 2.03 6.39 -4.05
N PRO A 55 0.91 6.40 -4.80
CA PRO A 55 -0.26 7.19 -4.41
C PRO A 55 -0.86 6.66 -3.12
N ASP A 56 -1.52 7.53 -2.34
CA ASP A 56 -2.09 7.15 -1.05
C ASP A 56 -3.13 6.02 -1.17
N GLY A 57 -3.94 6.06 -2.23
CA GLY A 57 -4.92 5.01 -2.54
C GLY A 57 -4.30 3.63 -2.79
N ALA A 58 -3.01 3.54 -3.12
CA ALA A 58 -2.35 2.24 -3.30
C ALA A 58 -2.12 1.48 -1.99
N ILE A 59 -2.02 2.17 -0.84
CA ILE A 59 -1.82 1.54 0.46
C ILE A 59 -2.91 0.49 0.77
N PRO A 60 -4.21 0.84 0.77
CA PRO A 60 -5.25 -0.14 1.06
C PRO A 60 -5.36 -1.22 -0.03
N ALA A 61 -4.99 -0.93 -1.28
CA ALA A 61 -4.97 -1.92 -2.35
C ALA A 61 -3.86 -2.96 -2.12
N ILE A 62 -2.64 -2.52 -1.83
CA ILE A 62 -1.50 -3.38 -1.50
C ILE A 62 -1.80 -4.20 -0.25
N ALA A 63 -2.35 -3.58 0.80
CA ALA A 63 -2.70 -4.26 2.04
C ALA A 63 -3.66 -5.44 1.82
N ARG A 64 -4.67 -5.25 0.95
CA ARG A 64 -5.62 -6.32 0.56
C ARG A 64 -4.93 -7.45 -0.20
N VAL A 65 -3.99 -7.15 -1.08
CA VAL A 65 -3.24 -8.18 -1.84
C VAL A 65 -2.32 -8.98 -0.91
N LEU A 66 -1.66 -8.29 0.02
CA LEU A 66 -0.74 -8.90 0.99
C LEU A 66 -1.45 -9.59 2.17
N GLY A 67 -2.74 -9.31 2.39
CA GLY A 67 -3.49 -9.82 3.52
C GLY A 67 -3.05 -9.22 4.87
N VAL A 68 -2.42 -8.04 4.86
CA VAL A 68 -1.96 -7.32 6.06
C VAL A 68 -2.82 -6.09 6.33
N GLY A 69 -2.65 -5.47 7.50
CA GLY A 69 -3.32 -4.21 7.81
C GLY A 69 -2.79 -3.06 6.94
N PRO A 70 -3.62 -2.08 6.53
CA PRO A 70 -3.15 -0.90 5.83
C PRO A 70 -2.11 -0.11 6.65
N GLY A 71 -2.22 -0.13 7.99
CA GLY A 71 -1.25 0.49 8.89
C GLY A 71 0.15 -0.15 8.82
N ASP A 72 0.26 -1.46 8.58
CA ASP A 72 1.55 -2.13 8.39
C ASP A 72 2.23 -1.66 7.10
N VAL A 73 1.46 -1.54 6.01
CA VAL A 73 1.96 -1.04 4.73
C VAL A 73 2.35 0.42 4.84
N GLU A 74 1.56 1.23 5.54
CA GLU A 74 1.84 2.64 5.79
C GLU A 74 3.09 2.85 6.65
N ALA A 75 3.27 2.05 7.71
CA ALA A 75 4.48 2.07 8.53
C ALA A 75 5.74 1.76 7.70
N VAL A 76 5.66 0.79 6.78
CA VAL A 76 6.77 0.48 5.86
C VAL A 76 6.99 1.64 4.88
N ALA A 77 5.94 2.19 4.29
CA ALA A 77 6.04 3.27 3.31
C ALA A 77 6.63 4.57 3.92
N THR A 78 6.38 4.81 5.20
CA THR A 78 6.92 5.97 5.95
C THR A 78 8.33 5.73 6.48
N PHE A 79 8.66 4.50 6.86
CA PHE A 79 9.98 4.16 7.39
C PHE A 79 11.06 4.13 6.31
N TYR A 80 10.72 3.67 5.10
CA TYR A 80 11.68 3.54 4.02
C TYR A 80 11.80 4.82 3.18
N SER A 81 12.95 5.49 3.27
CA SER A 81 13.23 6.73 2.52
C SER A 81 13.27 6.57 1.00
N LEU A 82 13.34 5.33 0.50
CA LEU A 82 13.33 5.00 -0.93
C LEU A 82 11.91 4.87 -1.51
N ILE A 83 10.89 4.93 -0.65
CA ILE A 83 9.49 4.91 -1.06
C ILE A 83 8.96 6.34 -1.13
N PHE A 84 8.69 6.81 -2.35
CA PHE A 84 8.22 8.17 -2.58
C PHE A 84 6.70 8.21 -2.57
N ARG A 85 6.11 9.00 -1.68
CA ARG A 85 4.64 9.19 -1.57
C ARG A 85 4.10 10.32 -2.44
N GLN A 86 5.00 11.13 -2.98
CA GLN A 86 4.70 12.29 -3.81
C GLN A 86 5.57 12.23 -5.06
N PRO A 87 5.14 12.87 -6.17
CA PRO A 87 5.95 12.95 -7.38
C PRO A 87 7.27 13.66 -7.04
N VAL A 88 8.35 12.90 -7.05
CA VAL A 88 9.70 13.47 -6.93
C VAL A 88 10.10 13.98 -8.30
N GLY A 89 10.23 15.30 -8.41
CA GLY A 89 10.62 15.99 -9.64
C GLY A 89 11.96 15.47 -10.16
N ARG A 90 12.06 15.37 -11.49
CA ARG A 90 13.26 14.93 -12.21
C ARG A 90 14.43 15.89 -12.07
#